data_AF-A0A0S8BNS7-F1
#
_entry.id   AF-A0A0S8BNS7-F1
#
_cell.length_a   1.000
_cell.length_b   1.000
_cell.length_c   1.000
_cell.angle_alpha   90.00
_cell.angle_beta   90.00
_cell.angle_gamma   90.00
#
_symmetry.space_group_name_H-M   'P 1'
#
loop_
_entity.id
_entity.type
_entity.pdbx_description
1 polymer ?
#
loop_
_entity_poly.entity_id
_entity_poly.type
_entity_poly.pdbx_seq_one_letter_code
_entity_poly.pdbx_strand_id
1 'polypeptide(L)' 'MRIEQDERFHSQRERFRLKWNCEDCALFDAEAGCAHGFPTHRHRKSRYEDASAELLFCKDFELA' A
#
# COMPACT_ATOMS: atom_id res chain seq x y z
N MET A 1 2.50 -10.10 -4.84
CA MET A 1 2.94 -9.65 -6.19
C MET A 1 3.88 -8.47 -5.96
N ARG A 2 5.04 -8.43 -6.64
CA ARG A 2 6.02 -7.35 -6.51
C ARG A 2 5.98 -6.49 -7.77
N ILE A 3 5.99 -5.17 -7.62
CA ILE A 3 5.94 -4.20 -8.71
C ILE A 3 7.01 -3.13 -8.44
N GLU A 4 7.74 -2.72 -9.47
CA GLU A 4 8.69 -1.60 -9.38
C GLU A 4 7.95 -0.26 -9.44
N GLN A 5 8.50 0.78 -8.81
CA GLN A 5 7.96 2.14 -8.91
C GLN A 5 8.49 2.85 -10.16
N ASP A 6 8.21 2.26 -11.33
CA ASP A 6 8.61 2.84 -12.61
C ASP A 6 7.70 4.04 -13.01
N GLU A 7 8.09 4.76 -14.06
CA GLU A 7 7.32 5.92 -14.56
C GLU A 7 5.87 5.55 -14.91
N ARG A 8 5.65 4.32 -15.38
CA ARG A 8 4.31 3.81 -15.69
C ARG A 8 3.48 3.69 -14.43
N PHE A 9 4.03 3.12 -13.36
CA PHE A 9 3.36 3.02 -12.07
C PHE A 9 3.00 4.41 -11.53
N HIS A 10 3.93 5.36 -11.56
CA HIS A 10 3.67 6.73 -11.11
C HIS A 10 2.54 7.40 -11.91
N SER A 11 2.59 7.30 -13.24
CA SER A 11 1.53 7.80 -14.12
C SER A 11 0.16 7.18 -13.81
N GLN A 12 0.11 5.87 -13.60
CA GLN A 12 -1.12 5.15 -13.25
C GLN A 12 -1.63 5.52 -11.85
N ARG A 13 -0.73 5.64 -10.87
CA ARG A 13 -1.05 6.05 -9.50
C ARG A 13 -1.77 7.40 -9.50
N GLU A 14 -1.24 8.38 -10.21
CA GLU A 14 -1.83 9.71 -10.30
C GLU A 14 -3.14 9.71 -11.09
N ARG A 15 -3.16 9.07 -12.27
CA ARG A 15 -4.33 9.04 -13.15
C ARG A 15 -5.53 8.33 -12.53
N PHE A 16 -5.28 7.18 -11.89
CA PHE A 16 -6.34 6.31 -11.38
C PHE A 16 -6.52 6.42 -9.86
N ARG A 17 -5.70 7.24 -9.18
CA ARG A 17 -5.71 7.40 -7.71
C ARG A 17 -5.65 6.05 -7.00
N LEU A 18 -4.67 5.23 -7.38
CA LEU A 18 -4.52 3.88 -6.85
C LEU A 18 -4.40 3.92 -5.31
N LYS A 19 -5.10 2.99 -4.65
CA LYS A 19 -5.06 2.79 -3.20
C LYS A 19 -4.70 1.33 -2.94
N TRP A 20 -3.67 1.10 -2.14
CA TRP A 20 -3.20 -0.25 -1.78
C TRP A 20 -2.49 -0.31 -0.42
N ASN A 21 -2.48 0.82 0.29
CA ASN A 21 -1.76 0.95 1.55
C ASN A 21 -2.65 0.57 2.72
N CYS A 22 -2.05 0.19 3.85
CA CYS A 22 -2.80 -0.10 5.06
C CYS A 22 -3.74 1.06 5.43
N GLU A 23 -3.29 2.30 5.28
CA GLU A 23 -4.06 3.52 5.57
C GLU A 23 -5.30 3.71 4.67
N ASP A 24 -5.42 2.95 3.57
CA ASP A 24 -6.61 2.95 2.69
C ASP A 24 -7.46 1.68 2.84
N CYS A 25 -7.06 0.76 3.72
CA CYS A 25 -7.73 -0.53 3.91
C CYS A 25 -8.83 -0.43 4.96
N ALA A 26 -10.01 -0.97 4.68
CA ALA A 26 -11.15 -1.03 5.62
C ALA A 26 -10.84 -1.83 6.90
N LEU A 27 -9.82 -2.70 6.86
CA LEU A 27 -9.40 -3.57 7.96
C LEU A 27 -8.21 -3.02 8.75
N PHE A 28 -7.76 -1.80 8.45
CA PHE A 28 -6.68 -1.16 9.17
C PHE A 28 -7.22 -0.20 10.22
N ASP A 29 -6.72 -0.35 11.43
CA ASP A 29 -6.94 0.57 12.54
C ASP A 29 -5.63 1.30 12.89
N ALA A 30 -5.71 2.59 13.18
CA ALA A 30 -4.53 3.40 13.43
C ALA A 30 -3.82 3.05 14.74
N GLU A 31 -4.56 2.57 15.75
CA GLU A 31 -4.04 2.23 17.08
C GLU A 31 -3.64 0.75 17.17
N ALA A 32 -4.46 -0.15 16.62
CA ALA A 32 -4.30 -1.60 16.69
C ALA A 32 -3.56 -2.20 15.48
N GLY A 33 -3.49 -1.50 14.35
CA GLY A 33 -2.84 -1.97 13.12
C GLY A 33 -3.76 -2.80 12.23
N CYS A 34 -3.22 -3.83 11.56
CA CYS A 34 -4.00 -4.68 10.66
C CYS A 34 -4.87 -5.66 11.47
N ALA A 35 -6.17 -5.76 11.17
CA ALA A 35 -7.09 -6.69 11.84
C ALA A 35 -6.66 -8.18 11.74
N HIS A 36 -5.92 -8.56 10.70
CA HIS A 36 -5.35 -9.91 10.54
C HIS A 36 -4.07 -10.15 11.36
N GLY A 37 -3.55 -9.13 12.05
CA GLY A 37 -2.29 -9.22 12.79
C GLY A 37 -1.03 -9.19 11.91
N PHE A 38 -1.16 -8.88 10.62
CA PHE A 38 0.00 -8.82 9.72
C PHE A 38 0.87 -7.56 9.95
N PRO A 39 2.19 -7.65 9.72
CA PRO A 39 3.07 -6.49 9.81
C PRO A 39 2.66 -5.40 8.81
N THR A 40 2.45 -4.18 9.29
CA THR A 40 1.95 -3.08 8.46
C THR A 40 3.05 -2.25 7.79
N HIS A 41 4.27 -2.26 8.33
CA HIS A 41 5.38 -1.40 7.86
C HIS A 41 5.65 -1.49 6.34
N ARG A 42 5.42 -2.66 5.72
CA ARG A 42 5.61 -2.84 4.27
C ARG A 42 4.48 -2.30 3.41
N HIS A 43 3.32 -2.03 3.99
CA HIS A 43 2.14 -1.53 3.31
C HIS A 43 1.81 -0.08 3.69
N ARG A 44 2.61 0.57 4.55
CA ARG A 44 2.45 1.99 4.89
C ARG A 44 2.71 2.90 3.70
N LYS A 45 1.98 4.01 3.60
CA LYS A 45 2.20 5.04 2.56
C LYS A 45 3.62 5.58 2.59
N SER A 46 4.14 5.87 3.78
CA SER A 46 5.48 6.44 3.97
C SER A 46 6.61 5.57 3.40
N ARG A 47 6.43 4.25 3.33
CA ARG A 47 7.42 3.36 2.73
C ARG A 47 7.62 3.64 1.23
N TYR A 48 6.57 4.06 0.54
CA TYR A 48 6.59 4.30 -0.90
C TYR A 48 6.84 5.77 -1.26
N GLU A 49 7.26 6.58 -0.28
CA GLU A 49 7.94 7.85 -0.54
C GLU A 49 9.38 7.60 -1.05
N ASP A 50 9.97 6.47 -0.67
CA ASP A 50 11.19 5.96 -1.27
C ASP A 50 10.87 5.30 -2.62
N ALA A 51 11.32 5.93 -3.71
CA ALA A 51 11.12 5.43 -5.07
C ALA A 51 11.84 4.10 -5.35
N SER A 52 12.85 3.73 -4.56
CA SER A 52 13.56 2.45 -4.68
C SER A 52 12.84 1.29 -3.98
N ALA A 53 11.81 1.57 -3.18
CA ALA A 53 11.08 0.55 -2.47
C ALA A 53 10.22 -0.31 -3.42
N GLU A 54 10.44 -1.62 -3.41
CA GLU A 54 9.56 -2.58 -4.10
C GLU A 54 8.13 -2.51 -3.52
N LEU A 55 7.14 -2.37 -4.40
CA LEU A 55 5.72 -2.41 -4.05
C LEU A 55 5.32 -3.82 -3.62
N LEU A 56 4.71 -3.91 -2.45
CA LEU A 56 4.11 -5.12 -1.92
C LEU A 56 2.60 -4.91 -1.77
N PHE A 57 1.83 -5.69 -2.53
CA PHE A 57 0.38 -5.70 -2.45
C PHE A 57 -0.11 -6.79 -1.49
N CYS A 58 -0.94 -6.41 -0.51
CA CYS A 58 -1.61 -7.34 0.40
C CYS A 58 -2.74 -8.06 -0.33
N LYS A 59 -2.81 -9.40 -0.22
CA LYS A 59 -3.87 -10.18 -0.88
C LYS A 59 -5.24 -10.02 -0.23
N ASP A 60 -5.26 -9.62 1.04
CA ASP A 60 -6.47 -9.46 1.85
C ASP A 60 -6.82 -7.97 2.03
N PHE A 61 -6.39 -7.12 1.10
CA PHE A 61 -6.75 -5.70 1.08
C PHE A 61 -8.22 -5.53 0.72
N GLU A 62 -8.94 -4.74 1.51
CA GLU A 62 -10.32 -4.35 1.25
C GLU A 62 -10.42 -2.83 1.28
N LEU A 63 -11.09 -2.22 0.29
CA LEU A 63 -11.10 -0.77 0.15
C LEU A 63 -12.08 -0.13 1.15
N ALA A 64 -11.60 0.87 1.89
CA ALA A 64 -12.44 1.72 2.76
C ALA A 64 -13.27 2.77 2.00
#